data_AF-A0A958X8G3-F1
#
_entry.id   AF-A0A958X8G3-F1
#
_cell.length_a   1.000
_cell.length_b   1.000
_cell.length_c   1.000
_cell.angle_alpha   90.00
_cell.angle_beta   90.00
_cell.angle_gamma   90.00
#
_symmetry.space_group_name_H-M   'P 1'
#
loop_
_entity.id
_entity.type
_entity.pdbx_description
1 polymer ?
#
loop_
_entity_poly.entity_id
_entity_poly.type
_entity_poly.pdbx_seq_one_letter_code
_entity_poly.pdbx_strand_id
1 'polypeptide(L)'
;MITVTANAFHEKVQLAEEEIILNGPPGFLTGNIMISNPAEEILFINEVPLTSSAKGKRMAEMPGTFKFNTSLNPGETRVHSAWHQLHPQTPPGVYESTIHIGGKQKKLKMVVQEVVEIDIQPLTLYFQGVAQGKSYSAELLLTNRSNVPVTVPDIKHNTVLDFDYLCRAFSTAIRNKGQEGFMATMDEVTRNIHKEMAGWAVVKLDE
;
A
#
# COMPACT_ATOMS: atom_id res chain seq x y z
N MET A 1 18.01 19.72 -33.74
CA MET A 1 17.63 19.09 -32.45
C MET A 1 16.36 19.75 -31.98
N ILE A 2 15.31 18.98 -31.72
CA ILE A 2 13.99 19.49 -31.35
C ILE A 2 13.65 19.04 -29.94
N THR A 3 13.19 19.95 -29.10
CA THR A 3 12.70 19.62 -27.76
C THR A 3 11.18 19.44 -27.81
N VAL A 4 10.74 18.22 -27.51
CA VAL A 4 9.33 17.84 -27.40
C VAL A 4 8.87 18.06 -25.97
N THR A 5 7.80 18.84 -25.80
CA THR A 5 7.14 19.10 -24.53
C THR A 5 5.65 18.82 -24.64
N ALA A 6 4.94 18.86 -23.51
CA ALA A 6 3.50 18.65 -23.49
C ALA A 6 2.73 19.59 -24.46
N ASN A 7 3.28 20.79 -24.72
CA ASN A 7 2.62 21.82 -25.53
C ASN A 7 3.25 22.02 -26.92
N ALA A 8 4.38 21.37 -27.23
CA ALA A 8 5.13 21.65 -28.45
C ALA A 8 5.78 20.38 -29.04
N PHE A 9 5.65 20.20 -30.35
CA PHE A 9 6.29 19.15 -31.15
C PHE A 9 5.95 17.70 -30.75
N HIS A 10 4.89 17.50 -29.95
CA HIS A 10 4.45 16.17 -29.53
C HIS A 10 3.91 15.34 -30.71
N GLU A 11 3.56 15.98 -31.82
CA GLU A 11 3.20 15.37 -33.09
C GLU A 11 4.38 14.66 -33.80
N LYS A 12 5.63 14.96 -33.43
CA LYS A 12 6.82 14.34 -34.03
C LYS A 12 7.23 13.02 -33.38
N VAL A 13 6.62 12.65 -32.24
CA VAL A 13 6.88 11.39 -31.55
C VAL A 13 5.85 10.36 -31.95
N GLN A 14 6.27 9.16 -32.34
CA GLN A 14 5.35 8.07 -32.65
C GLN A 14 5.33 7.02 -31.53
N LEU A 15 4.15 6.47 -31.25
CA LEU A 15 4.00 5.29 -30.41
C LEU A 15 3.80 4.04 -31.28
N ALA A 16 4.45 2.94 -30.90
CA ALA A 16 4.28 1.67 -31.59
C ALA A 16 2.96 0.98 -31.20
N GLU A 17 2.57 1.07 -29.93
CA GLU A 17 1.39 0.40 -29.40
C GLU A 17 0.08 1.11 -29.77
N GLU A 18 -1.00 0.32 -29.93
CA GLU A 18 -2.37 0.84 -30.04
C GLU A 18 -3.03 1.09 -28.67
N GLU A 19 -2.62 0.30 -27.67
CA GLU A 19 -3.07 0.38 -26.29
C GLU A 19 -1.87 0.39 -25.35
N ILE A 20 -1.86 1.36 -24.42
CA ILE A 20 -0.89 1.45 -23.35
C ILE A 20 -1.55 0.98 -22.07
N ILE A 21 -0.86 0.12 -21.33
CA ILE A 21 -1.36 -0.44 -20.09
C ILE A 21 -0.49 0.03 -18.94
N LEU A 22 -1.11 0.70 -17.96
CA LEU A 22 -0.49 1.01 -16.67
C LEU A 22 -1.13 0.15 -15.59
N ASN A 23 -0.33 -0.38 -14.67
CA ASN A 23 -0.76 -1.27 -13.61
C ASN A 23 -0.08 -0.89 -12.29
N GLY A 24 -0.81 -0.94 -11.18
CA GLY A 24 -0.28 -0.69 -9.85
C GLY A 24 -1.30 -0.13 -8.87
N PRO A 25 -0.85 0.28 -7.68
CA PRO A 25 -1.68 1.01 -6.72
C PRO A 25 -2.04 2.42 -7.27
N PRO A 26 -3.09 3.07 -6.76
CA PRO A 26 -3.46 4.43 -7.19
C PRO A 26 -2.29 5.42 -7.11
N GLY A 27 -1.44 5.32 -6.08
CA GLY A 27 -0.29 6.20 -5.91
C GLY A 27 0.84 6.00 -6.93
N PHE A 28 0.87 4.86 -7.64
CA PHE A 28 2.02 4.48 -8.46
C PHE A 28 1.63 3.47 -9.55
N LEU A 29 0.88 3.91 -10.55
CA LEU A 29 0.62 3.12 -11.75
C LEU A 29 1.86 3.15 -12.64
N THR A 30 2.29 1.99 -13.14
CA THR A 30 3.48 1.88 -14.00
C THR A 30 3.21 1.02 -15.23
N GLY A 31 3.94 1.29 -16.31
CA GLY A 31 3.89 0.50 -17.53
C GLY A 31 5.02 0.87 -18.46
N ASN A 32 5.11 0.16 -19.59
CA ASN A 32 6.11 0.44 -20.61
C ASN A 32 5.43 1.04 -21.84
N ILE A 33 6.10 2.00 -22.48
CA ILE A 33 5.66 2.65 -23.71
C ILE A 33 6.82 2.61 -24.69
N MET A 34 6.58 2.13 -25.91
CA MET A 34 7.56 2.16 -26.99
C MET A 34 7.40 3.44 -27.81
N ILE A 35 8.39 4.31 -27.68
CA ILE A 35 8.47 5.60 -28.38
C ILE A 35 9.45 5.49 -29.55
N SER A 36 9.09 6.06 -30.69
CA SER A 36 9.95 6.13 -31.87
C SER A 36 10.07 7.56 -32.41
N ASN A 37 11.24 7.86 -32.95
CA ASN A 37 11.54 9.12 -33.62
C ASN A 37 11.55 8.92 -35.16
N PRO A 38 10.44 9.21 -35.86
CA PRO A 38 10.39 9.16 -37.31
C PRO A 38 11.04 10.37 -38.00
N ALA A 39 11.46 11.41 -37.26
CA ALA A 39 12.04 12.61 -37.85
C ALA A 39 13.52 12.43 -38.21
N GLU A 40 14.02 13.26 -39.12
CA GLU A 40 15.43 13.30 -39.54
C GLU A 40 16.35 13.98 -38.50
N GLU A 41 15.77 14.54 -37.44
CA GLU A 41 16.49 15.25 -36.38
C GLU A 41 16.40 14.51 -35.05
N ILE A 42 17.38 14.70 -34.17
CA ILE A 42 17.32 14.22 -32.79
C ILE A 42 16.15 14.89 -32.07
N LEU A 43 15.28 14.08 -31.46
CA LEU A 43 14.21 14.52 -30.58
C LEU A 43 14.64 14.40 -29.12
N PHE A 44 14.45 15.45 -28.34
CA PHE A 44 14.59 15.45 -26.88
C PHE A 44 13.20 15.51 -26.25
N ILE A 45 12.71 14.39 -25.74
CA ILE A 45 11.34 14.23 -25.24
C ILE A 45 11.35 14.43 -23.73
N ASN A 46 10.80 15.56 -23.28
CA ASN A 46 10.64 15.87 -21.86
C ASN A 46 9.32 15.32 -21.33
N GLU A 47 8.24 15.79 -21.94
CA GLU A 47 6.89 15.55 -21.47
C GLU A 47 5.93 15.32 -22.62
N VAL A 48 4.90 14.51 -22.39
CA VAL A 48 3.85 14.23 -23.37
C VAL A 48 2.47 14.36 -22.70
N PRO A 49 1.49 15.04 -23.33
CA PRO A 49 0.25 15.38 -22.65
C PRO A 49 -0.66 14.15 -22.50
N LEU A 50 -1.22 13.98 -21.30
CA LEU A 50 -2.31 13.07 -21.01
C LEU A 50 -3.63 13.84 -21.18
N THR A 51 -4.53 13.31 -22.01
CA THR A 51 -5.80 13.97 -22.34
C THR A 51 -6.92 12.96 -22.21
N SER A 52 -7.59 13.00 -21.07
CA SER A 52 -8.73 12.13 -20.80
C SER A 52 -9.88 12.46 -21.76
N SER A 53 -10.35 11.47 -22.53
CA SER A 53 -11.65 11.54 -23.18
C SER A 53 -12.60 10.63 -22.41
N ALA A 54 -13.69 11.21 -21.90
CA ALA A 54 -14.59 10.51 -20.99
C ALA A 54 -15.44 9.44 -21.72
N LYS A 55 -14.97 8.20 -21.76
CA LYS A 55 -15.79 7.02 -22.05
C LYS A 55 -15.45 5.90 -21.06
N GLY A 56 -16.34 5.61 -20.10
CA GLY A 56 -16.17 4.53 -19.10
C GLY A 56 -16.56 4.93 -17.66
N LYS A 57 -16.14 4.14 -16.66
CA LYS A 57 -16.19 4.55 -15.24
C LYS A 57 -15.47 5.89 -15.14
N ARG A 58 -16.26 6.95 -14.88
CA ARG A 58 -15.82 8.34 -14.91
C ARG A 58 -14.71 8.55 -13.89
N MET A 59 -13.46 8.60 -14.32
CA MET A 59 -12.51 9.47 -13.64
C MET A 59 -12.77 10.88 -14.15
N ALA A 60 -12.98 11.82 -13.22
CA ALA A 60 -12.97 13.24 -13.55
C ALA A 60 -11.68 13.55 -14.33
N GLU A 61 -11.75 14.56 -15.20
CA GLU A 61 -10.64 15.02 -16.05
C GLU A 61 -9.29 14.84 -15.33
N MET A 62 -8.42 14.03 -15.92
CA MET A 62 -7.07 13.81 -15.42
C MET A 62 -6.12 14.64 -16.29
N PRO A 63 -5.95 15.94 -16.01
CA PRO A 63 -4.84 16.67 -16.57
C PRO A 63 -3.55 16.07 -16.01
N GLY A 64 -2.69 15.59 -16.88
CA GLY A 64 -1.41 15.02 -16.50
C GLY A 64 -0.42 15.07 -17.66
N THR A 65 0.86 14.89 -17.35
CA THR A 65 1.89 14.70 -18.37
C THR A 65 2.69 13.46 -18.01
N PHE A 66 3.08 12.68 -19.02
CA PHE A 66 4.09 11.64 -18.84
C PHE A 66 5.46 12.27 -18.99
N LYS A 67 6.34 12.07 -18.01
CA LYS A 67 7.72 12.53 -18.05
C LYS A 67 8.61 11.44 -18.61
N PHE A 68 9.32 11.74 -19.69
CA PHE A 68 10.24 10.80 -20.36
C PHE A 68 11.71 11.20 -20.21
N ASN A 69 12.01 12.51 -20.24
CA ASN A 69 13.36 13.07 -20.15
C ASN A 69 14.42 12.27 -20.95
N THR A 70 14.15 12.00 -22.23
CA THR A 70 14.97 11.09 -23.04
C THR A 70 15.23 11.65 -24.44
N SER A 71 16.42 11.42 -24.99
CA SER A 71 16.74 11.73 -26.38
C SER A 71 16.57 10.50 -27.27
N LEU A 72 16.00 10.68 -28.46
CA LEU A 72 15.90 9.68 -29.51
C LEU A 72 16.59 10.19 -30.77
N ASN A 73 17.52 9.39 -31.31
CA ASN A 73 18.14 9.66 -32.60
C ASN A 73 17.13 9.45 -33.75
N PRO A 74 17.37 10.01 -34.95
CA PRO A 74 16.56 9.74 -36.12
C PRO A 74 16.40 8.23 -36.38
N GLY A 75 15.15 7.78 -36.55
CA GLY A 75 14.80 6.36 -36.75
C GLY A 75 14.89 5.48 -35.49
N GLU A 76 15.33 6.03 -34.36
CA GLU A 76 15.46 5.25 -33.12
C GLU A 76 14.09 4.90 -32.53
N THR A 77 13.97 3.67 -32.03
CA THR A 77 12.84 3.20 -31.23
C THR A 77 13.35 2.74 -29.87
N ARG A 78 12.72 3.20 -28.79
CA ARG A 78 13.13 2.88 -27.42
C ARG A 78 11.92 2.57 -26.55
N VAL A 79 12.06 1.56 -25.70
CA VAL A 79 11.09 1.27 -24.64
C VAL A 79 11.39 2.18 -23.46
N HIS A 80 10.36 2.85 -22.94
CA HIS A 80 10.46 3.75 -21.80
C HIS A 80 9.46 3.36 -20.71
N SER A 81 9.89 3.42 -19.45
CA SER A 81 9.00 3.21 -18.31
C SER A 81 8.18 4.47 -18.08
N ALA A 82 6.86 4.35 -18.13
CA ALA A 82 5.93 5.41 -17.80
C ALA A 82 5.32 5.14 -16.42
N TRP A 83 5.05 6.22 -15.69
CA TRP A 83 4.32 6.15 -14.43
C TRP A 83 3.25 7.23 -14.36
N HIS A 84 2.21 6.97 -13.59
CA HIS A 84 1.11 7.89 -13.35
C HIS A 84 0.59 7.74 -11.94
N GLN A 85 0.07 8.82 -11.37
CA GLN A 85 -0.46 8.86 -10.02
C GLN A 85 -1.93 9.29 -10.07
N LEU A 86 -2.79 8.45 -9.49
CA LEU A 86 -4.19 8.72 -9.24
C LEU A 86 -4.40 9.18 -7.80
N HIS A 87 -5.63 9.59 -7.48
CA HIS A 87 -6.01 9.87 -6.11
C HIS A 87 -5.85 8.60 -5.25
N PRO A 88 -5.27 8.66 -4.04
CA PRO A 88 -5.04 7.46 -3.22
C PRO A 88 -6.30 6.63 -2.95
N GLN A 89 -7.48 7.28 -2.90
CA GLN A 89 -8.77 6.62 -2.69
C GLN A 89 -9.44 6.12 -3.99
N THR A 90 -8.75 6.10 -5.13
CA THR A 90 -9.33 5.55 -6.37
C THR A 90 -9.60 4.05 -6.19
N PRO A 91 -10.86 3.59 -6.34
CA PRO A 91 -11.19 2.18 -6.15
C PRO A 91 -10.42 1.26 -7.09
N PRO A 92 -10.21 -0.01 -6.71
CA PRO A 92 -9.61 -1.00 -7.61
C PRO A 92 -10.52 -1.24 -8.83
N GLY A 93 -9.89 -1.53 -9.96
CA GLY A 93 -10.58 -1.84 -11.21
C GLY A 93 -9.84 -1.37 -12.45
N VAL A 94 -10.51 -1.53 -13.60
CA VAL A 94 -10.00 -1.11 -14.90
C VAL A 94 -10.62 0.21 -15.29
N TYR A 95 -9.77 1.17 -15.64
CA TYR A 95 -10.13 2.49 -16.11
C TYR A 95 -9.59 2.68 -17.52
N GLU A 96 -10.44 3.20 -18.41
CA GLU A 96 -10.06 3.48 -19.79
C GLU A 96 -9.98 4.98 -19.99
N SER A 97 -8.95 5.40 -20.72
CA SER A 97 -8.69 6.78 -21.09
C SER A 97 -8.03 6.80 -22.46
N THR A 98 -7.67 7.99 -22.92
CA THR A 98 -6.94 8.18 -24.17
C THR A 98 -5.74 9.08 -23.94
N ILE A 99 -4.75 8.97 -24.81
CA ILE A 99 -3.60 9.87 -24.82
C ILE A 99 -3.37 10.37 -26.23
N HIS A 100 -2.94 11.61 -26.37
CA HIS A 100 -2.67 12.23 -27.67
C HIS A 100 -1.16 12.40 -27.84
N ILE A 101 -0.56 11.55 -28.67
CA ILE A 101 0.89 11.52 -28.93
C ILE A 101 1.07 11.31 -30.44
N GLY A 102 1.96 12.07 -31.08
CA GLY A 102 2.21 11.92 -32.51
C GLY A 102 1.06 12.37 -33.39
N GLY A 103 0.21 13.29 -32.91
CA GLY A 103 -1.03 13.67 -33.57
C GLY A 103 -2.07 12.54 -33.63
N LYS A 104 -1.86 11.43 -32.92
CA LYS A 104 -2.76 10.28 -32.86
C LYS A 104 -3.34 10.13 -31.45
N GLN A 105 -4.60 9.72 -31.39
CA GLN A 105 -5.24 9.30 -30.16
C GLN A 105 -4.99 7.81 -29.95
N LYS A 106 -4.41 7.44 -28.81
CA LYS A 106 -4.11 6.06 -28.41
C LYS A 106 -4.90 5.69 -27.16
N LYS A 107 -5.24 4.40 -27.02
CA LYS A 107 -5.97 3.91 -25.85
C LYS A 107 -5.03 3.80 -24.66
N LEU A 108 -5.51 4.19 -23.48
CA LEU A 108 -4.82 4.02 -22.22
C LEU A 108 -5.71 3.21 -21.28
N LYS A 109 -5.20 2.07 -20.84
CA LYS A 109 -5.85 1.19 -19.87
C LYS A 109 -5.07 1.26 -18.56
N MET A 110 -5.75 1.66 -17.50
CA MET A 110 -5.19 1.71 -16.15
C MET A 110 -5.83 0.61 -15.32
N VAL A 111 -5.01 -0.31 -14.81
CA VAL A 111 -5.41 -1.39 -13.93
C VAL A 111 -5.01 -1.00 -12.52
N VAL A 112 -6.00 -0.50 -11.76
CA VAL A 112 -5.81 -0.06 -10.38
C VAL A 112 -5.95 -1.25 -9.45
N GLN A 113 -4.90 -1.51 -8.69
CA GLN A 113 -4.83 -2.60 -7.71
C GLN A 113 -5.45 -2.18 -6.38
N GLU A 114 -5.90 -3.18 -5.62
CA GLU A 114 -6.33 -3.01 -4.25
C GLU A 114 -5.12 -2.76 -3.35
N VAL A 115 -5.24 -1.75 -2.48
CA VAL A 115 -4.26 -1.41 -1.45
C VAL A 115 -4.99 -1.40 -0.13
N VAL A 116 -4.59 -2.30 0.77
CA VAL A 116 -5.11 -2.38 2.13
C VAL A 116 -4.05 -1.87 3.08
N GLU A 117 -4.32 -0.74 3.72
CA GLU A 117 -3.46 -0.07 4.67
C GLU A 117 -4.29 0.58 5.78
N ILE A 118 -4.00 0.21 7.02
CA ILE A 118 -4.54 0.86 8.22
C ILE A 118 -3.37 1.43 8.99
N ASP A 119 -3.42 2.73 9.24
CA ASP A 119 -2.46 3.42 10.12
C ASP A 119 -3.03 3.43 11.55
N ILE A 120 -2.21 3.07 12.52
CA ILE A 120 -2.59 2.93 13.94
C ILE A 120 -1.67 3.81 14.78
N GLN A 121 -2.27 4.73 15.54
CA GLN A 121 -1.52 5.67 16.38
C GLN A 121 -2.12 5.79 17.79
N PRO A 122 -1.32 5.65 18.86
CA PRO A 122 0.08 5.20 18.88
C PRO A 122 0.23 3.68 18.67
N LEU A 123 1.38 3.25 18.13
CA LEU A 123 1.74 1.83 18.02
C LEU A 123 2.10 1.18 19.36
N THR A 124 2.35 1.99 20.40
CA THR A 124 2.70 1.49 21.73
C THR A 124 2.12 2.38 22.80
N LEU A 125 1.53 1.74 23.81
CA LEU A 125 0.98 2.37 24.99
C LEU A 125 1.77 1.91 26.21
N TYR A 126 2.20 2.87 27.03
CA TYR A 126 2.93 2.60 28.26
C TYR A 126 2.15 3.17 29.45
N PHE A 127 1.82 2.30 30.40
CA PHE A 127 1.25 2.71 31.69
C PHE A 127 2.33 2.56 32.77
N GLN A 128 2.77 3.68 33.34
CA GLN A 128 3.74 3.69 34.43
C GLN A 128 3.05 3.96 35.77
N GLY A 129 3.57 3.40 36.87
CA GLY A 129 3.02 3.64 38.20
C GLY A 129 1.63 3.03 38.43
N VAL A 130 1.35 1.90 37.77
CA VAL A 130 0.05 1.21 37.91
C VAL A 130 -0.15 0.69 39.34
N ALA A 131 -1.31 1.00 39.93
CA ALA A 131 -1.69 0.57 41.26
C ALA A 131 -2.81 -0.48 41.18
N GLN A 132 -2.77 -1.46 42.06
CA GLN A 132 -3.78 -2.52 42.12
C GLN A 132 -5.18 -1.93 42.32
N GLY A 133 -6.14 -2.42 41.53
CA GLY A 133 -7.55 -2.02 41.63
C GLY A 133 -7.89 -0.66 40.99
N LYS A 134 -6.94 -0.01 40.31
CA LYS A 134 -7.21 1.21 39.52
C LYS A 134 -7.40 0.88 38.04
N SER A 135 -8.31 1.59 37.40
CA SER A 135 -8.52 1.54 35.95
C SER A 135 -7.66 2.58 35.25
N TYR A 136 -7.10 2.19 34.10
CA TYR A 136 -6.31 3.06 33.22
C TYR A 136 -6.89 2.97 31.81
N SER A 137 -6.98 4.10 31.12
CA SER A 137 -7.47 4.18 29.75
C SER A 137 -6.44 4.84 28.85
N ALA A 138 -6.44 4.44 27.59
CA ALA A 138 -5.73 5.09 26.51
C ALA A 138 -6.56 4.97 25.23
N GLU A 139 -6.33 5.89 24.31
CA GLU A 139 -7.04 5.95 23.04
C GLU A 139 -6.10 5.51 21.91
N LEU A 140 -6.67 4.80 20.93
CA LEU A 140 -5.99 4.42 19.69
C LEU A 140 -6.79 5.02 18.54
N LEU A 141 -6.09 5.69 17.63
CA LEU A 141 -6.66 6.16 16.38
C LEU A 141 -6.32 5.16 15.27
N LEU A 142 -7.36 4.64 14.61
CA LEU A 142 -7.22 3.82 13.41
C LEU A 142 -7.65 4.64 12.20
N THR A 143 -6.74 4.82 11.24
CA THR A 143 -7.01 5.56 10.00
C THR A 143 -6.96 4.61 8.82
N ASN A 144 -8.06 4.47 8.09
CA ASN A 144 -8.07 3.72 6.84
C ASN A 144 -7.34 4.53 5.74
N ARG A 145 -6.14 4.07 5.35
CA ARG A 145 -5.33 4.61 4.25
C ARG A 145 -5.52 3.85 2.94
N SER A 146 -6.30 2.77 2.97
CA SER A 146 -6.64 1.92 1.84
C SER A 146 -7.42 2.67 0.76
N ASN A 147 -7.40 2.12 -0.47
CA ASN A 147 -8.30 2.53 -1.54
C ASN A 147 -9.63 1.74 -1.57
N VAL A 148 -9.84 0.92 -0.54
CA VAL A 148 -11.06 0.14 -0.31
C VAL A 148 -11.55 0.33 1.12
N PRO A 149 -12.86 0.17 1.37
CA PRO A 149 -13.36 0.05 2.74
C PRO A 149 -12.70 -1.15 3.42
N VAL A 150 -12.21 -0.96 4.65
CA VAL A 150 -11.64 -2.03 5.46
C VAL A 150 -12.47 -2.20 6.72
N THR A 151 -12.88 -3.43 6.97
CA THR A 151 -13.46 -3.83 8.26
C THR A 151 -12.32 -4.19 9.20
N VAL A 152 -12.23 -3.51 10.33
CA VAL A 152 -11.26 -3.86 11.38
C VAL A 152 -11.66 -5.23 11.93
N PRO A 153 -10.82 -6.27 11.79
CA PRO A 153 -11.13 -7.58 12.33
C PRO A 153 -11.15 -7.54 13.86
N ASP A 154 -11.68 -8.58 14.49
CA ASP A 154 -11.67 -8.73 15.94
C ASP A 154 -10.29 -8.39 16.53
N ILE A 155 -10.25 -7.39 17.42
CA ILE A 155 -9.03 -7.04 18.14
C ILE A 155 -8.76 -8.14 19.15
N LYS A 156 -7.81 -9.02 18.80
CA LYS A 156 -7.35 -10.09 19.68
C LYS A 156 -6.09 -9.64 20.39
N HIS A 157 -6.11 -9.75 21.72
CA HIS A 157 -4.90 -9.66 22.50
C HIS A 157 -4.06 -10.91 22.25
N ASN A 158 -2.88 -10.76 21.65
CA ASN A 158 -1.89 -11.82 21.58
C ASN A 158 -0.85 -11.61 22.68
N THR A 159 -0.91 -12.41 23.74
CA THR A 159 0.20 -12.47 24.68
C THR A 159 1.22 -13.43 24.13
N VAL A 160 2.38 -12.89 23.77
CA VAL A 160 3.55 -13.74 23.56
C VAL A 160 3.88 -14.33 24.92
N LEU A 161 3.76 -15.66 25.03
CA LEU A 161 4.26 -16.40 26.17
C LEU A 161 5.79 -16.27 26.17
N ASP A 162 6.28 -15.20 26.79
CA ASP A 162 7.71 -14.94 26.87
C ASP A 162 8.37 -15.94 27.81
N PHE A 163 9.63 -16.26 27.54
CA PHE A 163 10.43 -17.18 28.32
C PHE A 163 10.53 -16.76 29.79
N ASP A 164 10.52 -15.45 30.07
CA ASP A 164 10.48 -14.92 31.43
C ASP A 164 9.19 -15.29 32.19
N TYR A 165 8.05 -15.28 31.50
CA TYR A 165 6.77 -15.70 32.08
C TYR A 165 6.79 -17.19 32.42
N LEU A 166 7.31 -18.01 31.51
CA LEU A 166 7.52 -19.43 31.76
C LEU A 166 8.47 -19.66 32.95
N CYS A 167 9.62 -19.00 32.97
CA CYS A 167 10.61 -19.13 34.05
C CYS A 167 10.01 -18.78 35.42
N ARG A 168 9.19 -17.72 35.51
CA ARG A 168 8.50 -17.34 36.75
C ARG A 168 7.46 -18.38 37.17
N ALA A 169 6.66 -18.89 36.22
CA ALA A 169 5.66 -19.92 36.49
C ALA A 169 6.33 -21.21 36.99
N PHE A 170 7.39 -21.65 36.33
CA PHE A 170 8.20 -22.82 36.72
C PHE A 170 8.89 -22.63 38.07
N SER A 171 9.54 -21.49 38.31
CA SER A 171 10.21 -21.20 39.58
C SER A 171 9.23 -21.23 40.75
N THR A 172 8.03 -20.65 40.56
CA THR A 172 6.97 -20.65 41.58
C THR A 172 6.44 -22.07 41.82
N ALA A 173 6.20 -22.83 40.75
CA ALA A 173 5.69 -24.19 40.86
C ALA A 173 6.69 -25.16 41.52
N ILE A 174 7.98 -25.11 41.15
CA ILE A 174 9.03 -25.93 41.76
C ILE A 174 9.14 -25.61 43.25
N ARG A 175 9.09 -24.32 43.62
CA ARG A 175 9.14 -23.91 45.03
C ARG A 175 7.94 -24.43 45.83
N ASN A 176 6.74 -24.39 45.26
CA ASN A 176 5.51 -24.75 45.98
C ASN A 176 5.24 -26.25 46.00
N LYS A 177 5.56 -26.95 44.90
CA LYS A 177 5.11 -28.32 44.61
C LYS A 177 6.21 -29.25 44.11
N GLY A 178 7.46 -28.80 44.05
CA GLY A 178 8.59 -29.59 43.53
C GLY A 178 8.85 -30.90 44.28
N GLN A 179 8.57 -30.95 45.58
CA GLN A 179 8.74 -32.17 46.39
C GLN A 179 7.59 -33.18 46.22
N GLU A 180 6.45 -32.76 45.67
CA GLU A 180 5.28 -33.61 45.46
C GLU A 180 5.35 -34.38 44.13
N GLY A 181 6.43 -34.17 43.36
CA GLY A 181 6.71 -34.86 42.11
C GLY A 181 6.35 -34.05 40.87
N PHE A 182 6.66 -34.63 39.71
CA PHE A 182 6.56 -33.96 38.41
C PHE A 182 5.15 -33.48 38.09
N MET A 183 4.14 -34.35 38.26
CA MET A 183 2.75 -34.02 37.90
C MET A 183 2.21 -32.85 38.74
N ALA A 184 2.43 -32.87 40.05
CA ALA A 184 2.02 -31.78 40.94
C ALA A 184 2.69 -30.45 40.60
N THR A 185 3.95 -30.49 40.16
CA THR A 185 4.67 -29.29 39.70
C THR A 185 4.08 -28.76 38.39
N MET A 186 3.82 -29.63 37.40
CA MET A 186 3.26 -29.22 36.12
C MET A 186 1.83 -28.67 36.24
N ASP A 187 1.01 -29.25 37.13
CA ASP A 187 -0.33 -28.74 37.43
C ASP A 187 -0.26 -27.31 38.01
N GLU A 188 0.70 -27.04 38.88
CA GLU A 188 0.91 -25.72 39.46
C GLU A 188 1.49 -24.73 38.43
N VAL A 189 2.35 -25.17 37.50
CA VAL A 189 2.80 -24.34 36.37
C VAL A 189 1.61 -23.93 35.51
N THR A 190 0.80 -24.89 35.07
CA THR A 190 -0.37 -24.61 34.23
C THR A 190 -1.37 -23.71 34.95
N ARG A 191 -1.57 -23.90 36.26
CA ARG A 191 -2.42 -23.04 37.08
C ARG A 191 -1.89 -21.61 37.16
N ASN A 192 -0.58 -21.42 37.34
CA ASN A 192 0.04 -20.10 37.39
C ASN A 192 -0.02 -19.41 36.03
N ILE A 193 0.29 -20.14 34.95
CA ILE A 193 0.11 -19.63 33.57
C ILE A 193 -1.35 -19.21 33.38
N HIS A 194 -2.31 -20.09 33.70
CA HIS A 194 -3.71 -19.77 33.53
C HIS A 194 -4.16 -18.56 34.37
N LYS A 195 -3.77 -18.49 35.65
CA LYS A 195 -4.11 -17.38 36.55
C LYS A 195 -3.56 -16.04 36.05
N GLU A 196 -2.30 -16.01 35.65
CA GLU A 196 -1.64 -14.79 35.15
C GLU A 196 -2.14 -14.41 33.75
N MET A 197 -2.67 -15.39 32.99
CA MET A 197 -3.26 -15.19 31.67
C MET A 197 -4.79 -14.99 31.66
N ALA A 198 -5.51 -15.22 32.77
CA ALA A 198 -6.99 -15.25 32.78
C ALA A 198 -7.66 -13.86 32.94
N GLY A 199 -6.89 -12.78 33.04
CA GLY A 199 -7.42 -11.42 33.20
C GLY A 199 -7.89 -10.74 31.91
N TRP A 200 -8.10 -11.45 30.81
CA TRP A 200 -8.04 -10.84 29.47
C TRP A 200 -9.41 -10.57 28.85
N ALA A 201 -9.73 -9.28 28.76
CA ALA A 201 -10.86 -8.77 28.01
C ALA A 201 -10.63 -8.98 26.51
N VAL A 202 -11.50 -9.76 25.87
CA VAL A 202 -11.78 -9.56 24.45
C VAL A 202 -12.54 -8.24 24.38
N VAL A 203 -11.90 -7.19 23.85
CA VAL A 203 -12.61 -5.96 23.52
C VAL A 203 -13.34 -6.24 22.23
N LYS A 204 -14.61 -6.63 22.34
CA LYS A 204 -15.53 -6.52 21.22
C LYS A 204 -15.80 -5.03 21.04
N LEU A 205 -15.47 -4.50 19.87
CA LEU A 205 -15.96 -3.20 19.48
C LEU A 205 -17.43 -3.43 19.08
N ASP A 206 -18.35 -2.88 19.86
CA ASP A 206 -19.76 -2.85 19.45
C ASP A 206 -19.89 -1.92 18.23
N GLU A 207 -20.64 -2.37 17.21
CA GLU A 207 -20.95 -1.62 15.98
C GLU A 207 -21.80 -0.36 16.24
#